data_AF-A0A4P2QT59-F1
#
_entry.id   AF-A0A4P2QT59-F1
#
_cell.length_a   1.000
_cell.length_b   1.000
_cell.length_c   1.000
_cell.angle_alpha   90.00
_cell.angle_beta   90.00
_cell.angle_gamma   90.00
#
_symmetry.space_group_name_H-M   'P 1'
#
loop_
_entity.id
_entity.type
_entity.pdbx_description
1 polymer ?
#
loop_
_entity_poly.entity_id
_entity_poly.type
_entity_poly.pdbx_seq_one_letter_code
_entity_poly.pdbx_strand_id
1 'polypeptide(L)'
;MLRLNAEWTEVLRRYKEDHQDPRNQACHKVGIPLIVASFPVGATLIGLPLAAAMFATGWGFQFAGHYFEGKKPSFVDDKRSLIIGVLWCLEKYGVRVFEETPAP
;
A
#
# COMPACT_ATOMS: atom_id res chain seq x y z
N MET A 1 13.73 -3.47 14.06
CA MET A 1 12.46 -3.80 13.40
C MET A 1 11.33 -3.26 14.26
N LEU A 2 10.30 -2.66 13.67
CA LEU A 2 9.19 -2.05 14.40
C LEU A 2 8.21 -3.13 14.88
N ARG A 3 7.90 -3.20 16.18
CA ARG A 3 6.86 -4.10 16.67
C ARG A 3 5.49 -3.43 16.51
N LEU A 4 4.63 -3.97 15.66
CA LEU A 4 3.24 -3.53 15.54
C LEU A 4 2.51 -3.93 16.81
N ASN A 5 1.77 -3.03 17.45
CA ASN A 5 0.90 -3.38 18.57
C ASN A 5 -0.33 -4.19 18.06
N ALA A 6 -1.21 -4.60 18.98
CA ALA A 6 -2.39 -5.39 18.64
C ALA A 6 -3.29 -4.71 17.59
N GLU A 7 -3.53 -3.40 17.71
CA GLU A 7 -4.37 -2.66 16.75
C GLU A 7 -3.78 -2.65 15.34
N TRP A 8 -2.49 -2.32 15.20
CA TRP A 8 -1.84 -2.27 13.88
C TRP A 8 -1.66 -3.66 13.27
N THR A 9 -1.45 -4.69 14.10
CA THR A 9 -1.42 -6.09 13.66
C THR A 9 -2.78 -6.50 13.08
N GLU A 10 -3.88 -6.09 13.71
CA GLU A 10 -5.23 -6.34 13.21
C GLU A 10 -5.52 -5.61 11.89
N VAL A 11 -5.05 -4.35 11.73
CA VAL A 11 -5.17 -3.64 10.44
C VAL A 11 -4.38 -4.39 9.35
N LEU A 12 -3.18 -4.87 9.65
CA LEU A 12 -2.39 -5.69 8.72
C LEU A 12 -3.10 -6.99 8.35
N ARG A 13 -3.71 -7.68 9.33
CA ARG A 13 -4.44 -8.92 9.10
C ARG A 13 -5.62 -8.69 8.13
N ARG A 14 -6.46 -7.70 8.40
CA ARG A 14 -7.59 -7.32 7.51
C ARG A 14 -7.10 -6.91 6.13
N TYR A 15 -6.02 -6.12 6.07
CA TYR A 15 -5.42 -5.74 4.80
C TYR A 15 -5.00 -6.97 3.98
N LYS A 16 -4.32 -7.94 4.61
CA LYS A 16 -3.94 -9.20 3.95
C LYS A 16 -5.20 -9.94 3.47
N GLU A 17 -6.25 -10.03 4.27
CA GLU A 17 -7.53 -10.69 3.91
C GLU A 17 -8.23 -10.05 2.71
N ASP A 18 -8.15 -8.73 2.59
CA ASP A 18 -8.73 -7.97 1.48
C ASP A 18 -7.90 -8.07 0.18
N HIS A 19 -6.66 -8.56 0.22
CA HIS A 19 -5.73 -8.59 -0.92
C HIS A 19 -5.18 -9.99 -1.17
N GLN A 20 -6.03 -10.91 -1.61
CA GLN A 20 -5.66 -12.30 -1.88
C GLN A 20 -5.39 -12.55 -3.38
N ASP A 21 -6.04 -11.81 -4.28
CA ASP A 21 -5.88 -11.99 -5.73
C ASP A 21 -4.45 -11.59 -6.18
N PRO A 22 -3.73 -12.45 -6.92
CA PRO A 22 -2.35 -12.17 -7.35
C PRO A 22 -2.24 -10.96 -8.29
N ARG A 23 -3.27 -10.67 -9.08
CA ARG A 23 -3.35 -9.48 -9.96
C ARG A 23 -3.50 -8.23 -9.12
N ASN A 24 -4.34 -8.27 -8.10
CA ASN A 24 -4.47 -7.19 -7.13
C ASN A 24 -3.12 -6.91 -6.45
N GLN A 25 -2.47 -7.96 -5.94
CA GLN A 25 -1.14 -7.82 -5.33
C GLN A 25 -0.09 -7.27 -6.32
N ALA A 26 -0.10 -7.68 -7.59
CA ALA A 26 0.81 -7.17 -8.62
C ALA A 26 0.57 -5.68 -8.91
N CYS A 27 -0.69 -5.27 -9.08
CA CYS A 27 -1.07 -3.88 -9.23
C CYS A 27 -0.62 -3.04 -8.03
N HIS A 28 -0.79 -3.54 -6.81
CA HIS A 28 -0.36 -2.86 -5.59
C HIS A 28 1.17 -2.72 -5.51
N LYS A 29 1.91 -3.77 -5.86
CA LYS A 29 3.38 -3.74 -5.91
C LYS A 29 3.90 -2.66 -6.85
N VAL A 30 3.22 -2.37 -7.96
CA VAL A 30 3.61 -1.30 -8.89
C VAL A 30 3.08 0.06 -8.43
N GLY A 31 1.80 0.14 -8.06
CA GLY A 31 1.15 1.43 -7.78
C GLY A 31 1.59 2.08 -6.47
N ILE A 32 1.89 1.31 -5.42
CA ILE A 32 2.32 1.87 -4.12
C ILE A 32 3.66 2.60 -4.27
N PRO A 33 4.72 2.01 -4.87
CA PRO A 33 5.96 2.73 -5.14
C PRO A 33 5.77 3.98 -5.99
N LEU A 34 4.91 3.95 -7.01
CA LEU A 34 4.63 5.15 -7.82
C LEU A 34 4.02 6.29 -6.99
N ILE A 35 3.04 5.97 -6.13
CA ILE A 35 2.43 6.94 -5.21
C ILE A 35 3.46 7.47 -4.22
N VAL A 36 4.25 6.58 -3.58
CA VAL A 36 5.25 7.00 -2.58
C VAL A 36 6.34 7.85 -3.23
N ALA A 37 6.83 7.46 -4.41
CA ALA A 37 7.87 8.18 -5.12
C ALA A 37 7.38 9.52 -5.71
N SER A 38 6.08 9.70 -5.95
CA SER A 38 5.57 10.97 -6.48
C SER A 38 5.74 12.12 -5.49
N PHE A 39 5.72 11.88 -4.17
CA PHE A 39 5.91 12.92 -3.16
C PHE A 39 7.27 13.61 -3.23
N PRO A 40 8.42 12.90 -3.15
CA PRO A 40 9.73 13.53 -3.27
C PRO A 40 9.97 14.14 -4.67
N VAL A 41 9.42 13.54 -5.74
CA VAL A 41 9.48 14.12 -7.09
C VAL A 41 8.73 15.45 -7.15
N GLY A 42 7.52 15.51 -6.59
CA GLY A 42 6.68 16.70 -6.57
C GLY A 42 7.24 17.82 -5.69
N ALA A 43 8.06 17.49 -4.69
CA ALA A 43 8.77 18.45 -3.86
C ALA A 43 9.91 19.19 -4.61
N THR A 44 10.23 18.79 -5.85
CA THR A 44 11.21 19.48 -6.69
C THR A 44 10.57 20.63 -7.49
N LEU A 45 11.35 21.68 -7.80
CA LEU A 45 10.86 22.90 -8.48
C LEU A 45 10.19 22.65 -9.84
N ILE A 46 10.55 21.57 -10.53
CA ILE A 46 10.06 21.24 -11.89
C ILE A 46 9.28 19.91 -11.94
N GLY A 47 9.23 19.16 -10.84
CA GLY A 47 8.75 17.78 -10.83
C GLY A 47 7.24 17.62 -10.68
N LEU A 48 6.49 18.70 -10.41
CA LEU A 48 5.05 18.62 -10.14
C LEU A 48 4.24 17.94 -11.26
N PRO A 49 4.45 18.21 -12.57
CA PRO A 49 3.73 17.50 -13.63
C PRO A 49 4.04 16.00 -13.65
N LEU A 50 5.30 15.61 -13.46
CA LEU A 50 5.72 14.21 -13.41
C LEU A 50 5.15 13.51 -12.17
N ALA A 51 5.19 14.17 -11.01
CA ALA A 51 4.62 13.66 -9.78
C ALA A 51 3.10 13.44 -9.90
N ALA A 52 2.38 14.38 -10.51
CA ALA A 52 0.95 14.23 -10.76
C ALA A 52 0.65 13.02 -11.65
N ALA A 53 1.43 12.82 -12.72
CA ALA A 53 1.29 11.65 -13.59
C ALA A 53 1.60 10.33 -12.85
N MET A 54 2.67 10.29 -12.05
CA MET A 54 3.04 9.14 -11.22
C MET A 54 1.95 8.81 -10.19
N PHE A 55 1.44 9.83 -9.49
CA PHE A 55 0.40 9.68 -8.48
C PHE A 55 -0.89 9.15 -9.12
N ALA A 56 -1.35 9.75 -10.21
CA ALA A 56 -2.55 9.32 -10.93
C ALA A 56 -2.41 7.89 -11.47
N THR A 57 -1.26 7.56 -12.08
CA THR A 57 -0.97 6.21 -12.59
C THR A 57 -0.92 5.19 -11.46
N GLY A 58 -0.27 5.53 -10.34
CA GLY A 58 -0.18 4.66 -9.18
C GLY A 58 -1.56 4.34 -8.59
N TRP A 59 -2.43 5.33 -8.46
CA TRP A 59 -3.83 5.14 -8.05
C TRP A 59 -4.64 4.34 -9.07
N GLY A 60 -4.40 4.57 -10.37
CA GLY A 60 -4.99 3.75 -11.44
C GLY A 60 -4.69 2.27 -11.27
N PHE A 61 -3.44 1.91 -10.94
CA PHE A 61 -3.09 0.53 -10.58
C PHE A 61 -3.81 0.05 -9.31
N GLN A 62 -3.87 0.84 -8.23
CA GLN A 62 -4.58 0.42 -7.00
C GLN A 62 -6.04 0.06 -7.31
N PHE A 63 -6.76 0.94 -8.00
CA PHE A 63 -8.16 0.71 -8.31
C PHE A 63 -8.37 -0.43 -9.32
N ALA A 64 -7.48 -0.60 -10.29
CA ALA A 64 -7.52 -1.76 -11.18
C ALA A 64 -7.32 -3.08 -10.41
N GLY A 65 -6.40 -3.11 -9.43
CA GLY A 65 -6.20 -4.25 -8.55
C GLY A 65 -7.46 -4.63 -7.78
N HIS A 66 -8.09 -3.64 -7.14
CA HIS A 66 -9.35 -3.83 -6.41
C HIS A 66 -10.52 -4.22 -7.32
N TYR A 67 -10.53 -3.77 -8.58
CA TYR A 67 -11.50 -4.23 -9.57
C TYR A 67 -11.36 -5.73 -9.85
N PHE A 68 -10.12 -6.25 -9.95
CA PHE A 68 -9.89 -7.69 -10.11
C PHE A 68 -10.23 -8.51 -8.87
N GLU A 69 -9.95 -7.97 -7.67
CA GLU A 69 -10.28 -8.62 -6.39
C GLU A 69 -11.80 -8.64 -6.11
N GLY A 70 -12.54 -7.65 -6.61
CA GLY A 70 -13.97 -7.48 -6.33
C GLY A 70 -14.28 -6.95 -4.93
N LYS A 71 -13.26 -6.64 -4.12
CA LYS A 71 -13.37 -6.01 -2.80
C LYS A 71 -13.05 -4.53 -2.89
N LYS A 72 -13.77 -3.72 -2.12
CA LYS A 72 -13.48 -2.29 -1.99
C LYS A 72 -12.08 -2.06 -1.37
N PRO A 73 -11.44 -0.91 -1.62
CA PRO A 73 -10.17 -0.59 -0.98
C PRO A 73 -10.27 -0.53 0.55
N SER A 74 -9.37 -1.18 1.27
CA SER A 74 -9.41 -1.27 2.74
C SER A 74 -9.36 0.11 3.44
N PHE A 75 -8.82 1.14 2.78
CA PHE A 75 -8.77 2.50 3.34
C PHE A 75 -10.13 3.17 3.43
N VAL A 76 -11.14 2.64 2.75
CA VAL A 76 -12.53 3.07 2.89
C VAL A 76 -13.04 2.76 4.30
N ASP A 77 -12.63 1.63 4.89
CA ASP A 77 -12.99 1.27 6.27
C ASP A 77 -12.02 1.85 7.29
N ASP A 78 -10.71 1.80 7.00
CA ASP A 78 -9.69 2.31 7.92
C ASP A 78 -8.51 2.93 7.17
N LYS A 79 -8.35 4.26 7.29
CA LYS A 79 -7.28 5.02 6.63
C LYS A 79 -5.87 4.57 7.03
N ARG A 80 -5.70 3.92 8.19
CA ARG A 80 -4.42 3.33 8.61
C ARG A 80 -3.91 2.27 7.63
N SER A 81 -4.82 1.65 6.86
CA SER A 81 -4.47 0.69 5.82
C SER A 81 -3.60 1.28 4.69
N LEU A 82 -3.60 2.60 4.48
CA LEU A 82 -2.66 3.26 3.54
C LEU A 82 -1.20 3.08 3.99
N ILE A 83 -0.94 3.21 5.30
CA ILE A 83 0.39 3.03 5.88
C ILE A 83 0.76 1.53 5.87
N ILE A 84 -0.18 0.67 6.27
CA ILE A 84 0.00 -0.78 6.21
C ILE A 84 0.31 -1.25 4.78
N GLY A 85 -0.34 -0.68 3.76
CA GLY A 85 -0.06 -1.01 2.36
C GLY A 85 1.39 -0.76 1.98
N VAL A 86 1.99 0.35 2.43
CA VAL A 86 3.42 0.63 2.21
C VAL A 86 4.30 -0.40 2.92
N LEU A 87 4.01 -0.70 4.20
CA LEU A 87 4.77 -1.68 4.97
C LEU A 87 4.71 -3.09 4.36
N TRP A 88 3.51 -3.52 3.97
CA TRP A 88 3.28 -4.80 3.30
C TRP A 88 4.00 -4.86 1.94
N CYS A 89 4.00 -3.78 1.17
CA CYS A 89 4.73 -3.70 -0.09
C CYS A 89 6.25 -3.84 0.10
N LEU A 90 6.82 -3.18 1.13
CA LEU A 90 8.24 -3.34 1.50
C LEU A 90 8.57 -4.79 1.86
N GLU A 91 7.71 -5.46 2.65
CA GLU A 91 7.88 -6.89 2.98
C GLU A 91 7.86 -7.76 1.71
N LYS A 92 6.97 -7.50 0.75
CA LYS A 92 6.92 -8.20 -0.55
C LYS A 92 8.18 -8.00 -1.40
N TYR A 93 8.94 -6.93 -1.17
CA TYR A 93 10.25 -6.69 -1.78
C TYR A 93 11.41 -7.26 -0.95
N GLY A 94 11.12 -8.01 0.12
CA GLY A 94 12.13 -8.62 0.99
C GLY A 94 12.67 -7.66 2.06
N VAL A 95 12.14 -6.45 2.17
CA VAL A 95 12.56 -5.44 3.15
C VAL A 95 11.67 -5.58 4.39
N ARG A 96 12.13 -6.37 5.37
CA ARG A 96 11.41 -6.56 6.64
C ARG A 96 11.67 -5.40 7.59
N VAL A 97 10.65 -4.55 7.77
CA VAL A 97 10.72 -3.36 8.64
C VAL A 97 9.85 -3.49 9.90
N PHE A 98 8.96 -4.47 9.96
CA PHE A 98 8.06 -4.67 11.09
C PHE A 98 7.93 -6.15 11.50
N GLU A 99 7.45 -6.34 12.72
CA GLU A 99 7.15 -7.61 13.36
C GLU A 99 5.74 -7.51 13.95
N GLU A 100 4.91 -8.55 13.76
CA GLU A 100 3.55 -8.61 14.30
C GLU A 100 3.59 -8.88 15.82
N THR A 101 2.61 -8.36 16.57
CA THR A 101 2.39 -8.82 17.94
C THR A 101 1.79 -10.23 17.89
N PRO A 102 2.34 -11.22 18.62
CA PRO A 102 1.75 -12.55 18.68
C PRO A 102 0.28 -12.48 19.11
N ALA A 103 -0.55 -13.35 18.53
CA ALA A 103 -1.90 -13.53 19.05
C ALA A 103 -1.83 -13.93 20.54
N PRO A 104 -2.71 -13.40 21.40
CA PRO A 104 -2.78 -13.78 22.81
C PRO A 104 -3.10 -15.27 23.00
#